data_AF-A0A354FE41-F1
#
_entry.id   AF-A0A354FE41-F1
#
_cell.length_a   1.000
_cell.length_b   1.000
_cell.length_c   1.000
_cell.angle_alpha   90.00
_cell.angle_beta   90.00
_cell.angle_gamma   90.00
#
_symmetry.space_group_name_H-M   'P 1'
#
loop_
_entity.id
_entity.type
_entity.pdbx_description
1 polymer ?
#
loop_
_entity_poly.entity_id
_entity_poly.type
_entity_poly.pdbx_seq_one_letter_code
_entity_poly.pdbx_strand_id
1 'polypeptide(L)'
;MANPVIYVVSDSLGETAESVTRAAASQFNSSQKFDIRRVPYVDDKEILKEIVEEASGTVSVIAYTLVIPGLKGELERLAYHYNIPTVDIMGPLLDALTVATSMEPKM
;
A
#
# COMPACT_ATOMS: atom_id res chain seq x y z
N MET A 1 -0.51 -5.68 -24.12
CA MET A 1 -0.72 -6.24 -22.76
C MET A 1 -1.01 -5.07 -21.84
N ALA A 2 -1.92 -5.22 -20.87
CA ALA A 2 -2.16 -4.19 -19.88
C ALA A 2 -0.93 -4.06 -18.96
N ASN A 3 -0.60 -2.83 -18.54
CA ASN A 3 0.47 -2.60 -17.58
C ASN A 3 0.03 -3.12 -16.20
N PRO A 4 0.94 -3.72 -15.40
CA PRO A 4 0.67 -3.98 -14.00
C PRO A 4 0.34 -2.68 -13.26
N VAL A 5 -0.60 -2.75 -12.32
CA VAL A 5 -1.08 -1.59 -11.56
C VAL A 5 -0.54 -1.65 -10.13
N ILE A 6 0.05 -0.57 -9.65
CA ILE A 6 0.41 -0.42 -8.24
C ILE A 6 -0.59 0.53 -7.59
N TYR A 7 -1.41 0.00 -6.69
CA TYR A 7 -2.32 0.77 -5.85
C TYR A 7 -1.55 1.31 -4.66
N VAL A 8 -1.57 2.62 -4.49
CA VAL A 8 -0.91 3.32 -3.39
C VAL A 8 -1.99 3.79 -2.42
N VAL A 9 -2.15 3.08 -1.31
CA VAL A 9 -3.27 3.27 -0.35
C VAL A 9 -2.77 3.95 0.92
N SER A 10 -3.42 5.03 1.35
CA SER A 10 -3.02 5.78 2.55
C SER A 10 -4.21 6.34 3.30
N ASP A 11 -4.14 6.35 4.62
CA ASP A 11 -5.04 7.06 5.54
C ASP A 11 -4.79 8.58 5.59
N SER A 12 -3.83 9.07 4.82
CA SER A 12 -3.47 10.48 4.65
C SER A 12 -3.30 10.80 3.15
N LEU A 13 -2.33 11.65 2.78
CA LEU A 13 -2.10 12.08 1.39
C LEU A 13 -1.50 11.00 0.47
N GLY A 14 -0.76 10.03 1.02
CA GLY A 14 -0.10 8.98 0.25
C GLY A 14 1.16 9.39 -0.54
N GLU A 15 1.71 10.60 -0.34
CA GLU A 15 2.88 11.09 -1.09
C GLU A 15 4.16 10.30 -0.80
N THR A 16 4.37 9.92 0.48
CA THR A 16 5.49 9.07 0.89
C THR A 16 5.40 7.71 0.20
N ALA A 17 4.21 7.09 0.26
CA ALA A 17 3.95 5.79 -0.33
C ALA A 17 4.14 5.82 -1.85
N GLU A 18 3.68 6.87 -2.52
CA GLU A 18 3.87 7.07 -3.95
C GLU A 18 5.35 7.25 -4.32
N SER A 19 6.10 8.06 -3.57
CA SER A 19 7.51 8.31 -3.83
C SER A 19 8.34 7.03 -3.72
N VAL A 20 8.13 6.25 -2.65
CA VAL A 20 8.78 4.96 -2.47
C VAL A 20 8.38 3.99 -3.58
N THR A 21 7.10 3.95 -3.95
CA THR A 21 6.59 3.10 -5.04
C THR A 21 7.25 3.44 -6.37
N ARG A 22 7.37 4.74 -6.72
CA ARG A 22 8.04 5.19 -7.94
C ARG A 22 9.52 4.81 -7.96
N ALA A 23 10.20 4.95 -6.82
CA ALA A 23 11.60 4.55 -6.67
C ALA A 23 11.79 3.04 -6.80
N ALA A 24 10.88 2.23 -6.24
CA ALA A 24 10.91 0.77 -6.38
C ALA A 24 10.60 0.34 -7.82
N ALA A 25 9.58 0.91 -8.45
CA ALA A 25 9.20 0.61 -9.83
C ALA A 25 10.32 0.95 -10.83
N SER A 26 11.11 2.01 -10.56
CA SER A 26 12.25 2.37 -11.42
C SER A 26 13.42 1.37 -11.38
N GLN A 27 13.44 0.45 -10.40
CA GLN A 27 14.43 -0.63 -10.35
C GLN A 27 14.12 -1.77 -11.33
N PHE A 28 12.92 -1.79 -11.93
CA PHE A 28 12.53 -2.78 -12.92
C PHE A 28 12.86 -2.28 -14.34
N ASN A 29 13.27 -3.20 -15.22
CA ASN A 29 13.75 -2.90 -16.57
C ASN A 29 12.77 -2.05 -17.39
N SER A 30 13.32 -1.17 -18.23
CA SER A 30 12.62 -0.13 -19.01
C SER A 30 11.56 -0.61 -19.99
N SER A 31 11.43 -1.91 -20.24
CA SER A 31 10.41 -2.48 -21.14
C SER A 31 9.04 -2.62 -20.49
N GLN A 32 8.95 -2.71 -19.17
CA GLN A 32 7.68 -2.85 -18.45
C GLN A 32 7.30 -1.51 -17.82
N LYS A 33 6.15 -0.95 -18.21
CA LYS A 33 5.57 0.22 -17.55
C LYS A 33 4.65 -0.24 -16.41
N PHE A 34 4.68 0.49 -15.30
CA PHE A 34 3.76 0.31 -14.17
C PHE A 34 2.81 1.51 -14.13
N ASP A 35 1.52 1.24 -13.98
CA ASP A 35 0.52 2.28 -13.75
C ASP A 35 0.36 2.46 -12.24
N ILE A 36 0.60 3.67 -11.73
CA ILE A 36 0.49 3.95 -10.30
C ILE A 36 -0.85 4.65 -10.05
N ARG A 37 -1.70 4.05 -9.21
CA ARG A 37 -3.01 4.59 -8.81
C ARG A 37 -2.96 4.94 -7.33
N ARG A 38 -3.01 6.23 -7.01
CA ARG A 38 -3.01 6.71 -5.63
C ARG A 38 -4.43 6.84 -5.10
N VAL A 39 -4.67 6.28 -3.92
CA VAL A 39 -5.94 6.33 -3.19
C VAL A 39 -5.67 6.93 -1.80
N PRO A 40 -5.78 8.27 -1.67
CA PRO A 40 -5.56 8.96 -0.40
C PRO A 40 -6.81 8.93 0.49
N TYR A 41 -6.63 9.31 1.75
CA TYR A 41 -7.69 9.48 2.75
C TYR A 41 -8.59 8.26 2.95
N VAL A 42 -8.01 7.07 2.93
CA VAL A 42 -8.73 5.83 3.23
C VAL A 42 -8.90 5.71 4.74
N ASP A 43 -10.11 5.94 5.21
CA ASP A 43 -10.47 5.97 6.63
C ASP A 43 -11.51 4.90 7.03
N ASP A 44 -12.09 4.17 6.07
CA ASP A 44 -13.06 3.10 6.30
C ASP A 44 -12.73 1.78 5.56
N LYS A 45 -13.46 0.73 5.95
CA LYS A 45 -13.26 -0.63 5.43
C LYS A 45 -13.99 -0.89 4.12
N GLU A 46 -15.08 -0.18 3.85
CA GLU A 46 -15.80 -0.29 2.58
C GLU A 46 -14.91 0.17 1.42
N ILE A 47 -14.19 1.27 1.57
CA ILE A 47 -13.22 1.77 0.57
C ILE A 47 -12.13 0.72 0.31
N LEU A 48 -11.58 0.10 1.36
CA LEU A 48 -10.59 -0.97 1.19
C LEU A 48 -11.13 -2.14 0.38
N LYS A 49 -12.39 -2.52 0.61
CA LYS A 49 -13.04 -3.59 -0.15
C LYS A 49 -13.16 -3.23 -1.63
N GLU A 50 -13.60 -2.02 -1.95
CA GLU A 50 -13.70 -1.55 -3.34
C GLU A 50 -12.32 -1.55 -4.03
N ILE A 51 -11.28 -1.05 -3.35
CA ILE A 51 -9.90 -1.03 -3.88
C ILE A 51 -9.40 -2.44 -4.18
N VAL A 52 -9.59 -3.37 -3.24
CA VAL A 52 -9.11 -4.75 -3.41
C VAL A 52 -9.90 -5.50 -4.47
N GLU A 53 -11.22 -5.31 -4.54
CA GLU A 53 -12.06 -5.87 -5.60
C GLU A 53 -11.64 -5.35 -6.98
N GLU A 54 -11.38 -4.04 -7.12
CA GLU A 54 -10.86 -3.46 -8.35
C GLU A 54 -9.48 -4.03 -8.72
N ALA A 55 -8.57 -4.07 -7.73
CA ALA A 55 -7.20 -4.55 -7.92
C ALA A 55 -7.17 -6.03 -8.35
N SER A 56 -8.13 -6.84 -7.89
CA SER A 56 -8.25 -8.27 -8.24
C SER A 56 -8.54 -8.53 -9.73
N GLY A 57 -9.11 -7.55 -10.43
CA GLY A 57 -9.38 -7.62 -11.86
C GLY A 57 -8.14 -7.43 -12.76
N THR A 58 -6.98 -7.14 -12.18
CA THR A 58 -5.74 -6.81 -12.91
C THR A 58 -4.53 -7.49 -12.27
N VAL A 59 -3.39 -7.50 -12.98
CA VAL A 59 -2.10 -7.83 -12.35
C VAL A 59 -1.69 -6.64 -11.49
N SER A 60 -1.78 -6.79 -10.18
CA SER A 60 -1.66 -5.66 -9.26
C SER A 60 -0.79 -5.94 -8.04
N VAL A 61 -0.33 -4.85 -7.40
CA VAL A 61 0.32 -4.82 -6.09
C VAL A 61 -0.32 -3.68 -5.29
N ILE A 62 -0.52 -3.87 -3.99
CA ILE A 62 -1.00 -2.80 -3.09
C ILE A 62 0.14 -2.37 -2.18
N ALA A 63 0.65 -1.17 -2.37
CA ALA A 63 1.62 -0.54 -1.50
C ALA A 63 0.90 0.45 -0.59
N TYR A 64 1.14 0.43 0.72
CA TYR A 64 0.31 1.19 1.63
C TYR A 64 1.07 1.81 2.81
N THR A 65 0.46 2.85 3.38
CA THR A 65 0.85 3.47 4.66
C THR A 65 -0.44 3.66 5.45
N LEU A 66 -0.88 2.61 6.15
CA LEU A 66 -2.08 2.60 6.99
C LEU A 66 -1.62 2.45 8.43
N VAL A 67 -1.67 3.54 9.20
CA VAL A 67 -1.28 3.54 10.62
C VAL A 67 -2.43 3.07 11.48
N ILE A 68 -3.68 3.26 11.03
CA ILE A 68 -4.89 2.78 11.71
C ILE A 68 -4.91 1.24 11.72
N PRO A 69 -4.76 0.58 12.89
CA PRO A 69 -4.59 -0.88 12.95
C PRO A 69 -5.77 -1.66 12.35
N GLY A 70 -6.99 -1.12 12.50
CA GLY A 70 -8.21 -1.72 11.95
C GLY A 70 -8.29 -1.73 10.43
N LEU A 71 -7.64 -0.78 9.75
CA LEU A 71 -7.60 -0.68 8.29
C LEU A 71 -6.49 -1.56 7.73
N LYS A 72 -5.29 -1.52 8.34
CA LYS A 72 -4.16 -2.37 7.94
C LYS A 72 -4.56 -3.85 7.92
N GLY A 73 -5.08 -4.37 9.03
CA GLY A 73 -5.45 -5.78 9.13
C GLY A 73 -6.56 -6.18 8.17
N GLU A 74 -7.52 -5.29 7.90
CA GLU A 74 -8.58 -5.55 6.93
C GLU A 74 -8.05 -5.58 5.49
N LEU A 75 -7.16 -4.64 5.12
CA LEU A 75 -6.52 -4.63 3.81
C LEU A 75 -5.72 -5.92 3.57
N GLU A 76 -4.89 -6.33 4.53
CA GLU A 76 -4.08 -7.55 4.41
C GLU A 76 -4.96 -8.80 4.30
N ARG A 77 -6.06 -8.88 5.08
CA ARG A 77 -7.02 -9.98 5.03
C ARG A 77 -7.71 -10.07 3.66
N LEU A 78 -8.18 -8.93 3.14
CA LEU A 78 -8.84 -8.86 1.83
C LEU A 78 -7.85 -9.20 0.71
N ALA A 79 -6.69 -8.57 0.68
CA ALA A 79 -5.68 -8.80 -0.35
C ALA A 79 -5.19 -10.25 -0.37
N TYR A 80 -5.02 -10.87 0.81
CA TYR A 80 -4.72 -12.30 0.92
C TYR A 80 -5.81 -13.16 0.26
N HIS A 81 -7.09 -12.86 0.47
CA HIS A 81 -8.19 -13.60 -0.14
C HIS A 81 -8.17 -13.57 -1.67
N TYR A 82 -7.79 -12.42 -2.25
CA TYR A 82 -7.68 -12.24 -3.70
C TYR A 82 -6.30 -12.59 -4.28
N ASN A 83 -5.36 -13.09 -3.46
CA ASN A 83 -3.96 -13.37 -3.85
C ASN A 83 -3.23 -12.13 -4.43
N ILE A 84 -3.48 -10.96 -3.87
CA ILE A 84 -2.84 -9.71 -4.27
C ILE A 84 -1.64 -9.43 -3.35
N PRO A 85 -0.42 -9.26 -3.89
CA PRO A 85 0.73 -8.89 -3.09
C PRO A 85 0.55 -7.51 -2.44
N THR A 86 0.95 -7.41 -1.16
CA THR A 86 0.89 -6.15 -0.40
C THR A 86 2.24 -5.76 0.18
N VAL A 87 2.48 -4.45 0.32
CA VAL A 87 3.69 -3.90 0.96
C VAL A 87 3.28 -2.81 1.95
N ASP A 88 3.55 -3.03 3.23
CA ASP A 88 3.54 -1.99 4.25
C ASP A 88 4.83 -1.16 4.16
N ILE A 89 4.73 0.07 3.66
CA ILE A 89 5.90 0.93 3.44
C ILE A 89 6.42 1.49 4.78
N MET A 90 5.53 1.79 5.72
CA MET A 90 5.90 2.52 6.95
C MET A 90 6.00 1.63 8.18
N GLY A 91 5.18 0.59 8.30
CA GLY A 91 5.12 -0.27 9.50
C GLY A 91 6.48 -0.78 9.95
N PRO A 92 7.29 -1.43 9.09
CA PRO A 92 8.60 -1.93 9.49
C PRO A 92 9.55 -0.85 10.01
N LEU A 93 9.47 0.38 9.48
CA LEU A 93 10.27 1.50 9.94
C LEU A 93 9.77 2.04 11.29
N LEU A 94 8.45 2.13 11.47
CA LEU A 94 7.85 2.52 12.75
C LEU A 94 8.22 1.52 13.85
N ASP A 95 8.11 0.22 13.58
CA ASP A 95 8.48 -0.85 14.50
C ASP A 95 9.96 -0.74 14.90
N ALA A 96 10.84 -0.52 13.92
CA ALA A 96 12.27 -0.34 14.17
C ALA A 96 12.57 0.91 15.02
N LEU A 97 11.86 2.02 14.79
CA LEU A 97 11.99 3.24 15.59
C LEU A 97 11.52 3.02 17.02
N THR A 98 10.40 2.31 17.23
CA THR A 98 9.92 1.98 18.57
C THR A 98 10.93 1.13 19.33
N VAL A 99 11.53 0.13 18.68
CA VAL A 99 12.61 -0.67 19.31
C VAL A 99 13.85 0.18 19.63
N ALA A 100 14.27 1.05 18.71
CA ALA A 100 15.49 1.85 18.88
C ALA A 100 15.35 2.99 19.91
N THR A 101 14.15 3.56 20.04
CA THR A 101 13.91 4.76 20.85
C THR A 101 13.08 4.51 22.11
N SER A 102 12.42 3.35 22.21
CA SER A 102 11.38 3.07 23.22
C SER A 102 10.21 4.07 23.20
N MET A 103 9.98 4.72 22.05
CA MET A 103 8.87 5.66 21.85
C MET A 103 7.79 5.02 20.97
N GLU A 104 6.53 5.32 21.31
CA GLU A 104 5.38 4.93 20.48
C GLU A 104 5.15 5.96 19.35
N PRO A 105 4.71 5.52 18.15
CA PRO A 105 4.26 6.44 17.11
C PRO A 105 3.13 7.35 17.61
N LYS A 106 3.09 8.59 17.10
CA LYS A 106 1.95 9.47 17.34
C LYS A 106 0.76 8.95 16.55
N MET A 107 -0.31 8.58 17.25
CA MET A 107 -1.63 8.26 16.67
C MET A 107 -2.39 9.53 16.30
#